data_AF-A0A3A9W756-F1
#
_entry.id   AF-A0A3A9W756-F1
#
_cell.length_a   1.000
_cell.length_b   1.000
_cell.length_c   1.000
_cell.angle_alpha   90.00
_cell.angle_beta   90.00
_cell.angle_gamma   90.00
#
_symmetry.space_group_name_H-M   'P 1'
#
loop_
_entity.id
_entity.type
_entity.pdbx_description
1 polymer ?
#
loop_
_entity_poly.entity_id
_entity_poly.type
_entity_poly.pdbx_seq_one_letter_code
_entity_poly.pdbx_strand_id
1 'polypeptide(L)'
;MVISNKIESYSIQIVSNYSGGGGYQMGFVYLYGEDLNYLGYLGIIKDGQSLPQNKLHSNGVMNIYFHENELQTILDTLRNELEVTLEFNSSSKWASLSTNKQLAGKGELAA
;
A
#
# COMPACT_ATOMS: atom_id res chain seq x y z
N MET A 1 -17.35 -0.76 7.91
CA MET A 1 -16.66 0.46 8.40
C MET A 1 -15.39 0.63 7.60
N VAL A 2 -15.05 1.84 7.17
CA VAL A 2 -13.78 2.12 6.51
C VAL A 2 -12.79 2.63 7.55
N ILE A 3 -11.59 2.08 7.55
CA ILE A 3 -10.46 2.52 8.36
C ILE A 3 -9.46 3.16 7.42
N SER A 4 -8.94 4.33 7.79
CA SER A 4 -8.03 5.11 6.96
C SER A 4 -6.80 5.50 7.78
N ASN A 5 -5.61 5.26 7.22
CA ASN A 5 -4.34 5.61 7.86
C ASN A 5 -3.44 6.32 6.85
N LYS A 6 -2.90 7.48 7.22
CA LYS A 6 -1.90 8.18 6.40
C LYS A 6 -0.59 7.38 6.38
N ILE A 7 0.01 7.25 5.21
CA ILE A 7 1.31 6.64 5.02
C ILE A 7 2.37 7.76 5.05
N GLU A 8 3.31 7.68 5.98
CA GLU A 8 4.43 8.64 6.10
C GLU A 8 5.71 8.10 5.44
N SER A 9 5.92 6.79 5.52
CA SER A 9 7.08 6.15 4.90
C SER A 9 6.79 4.71 4.51
N TYR A 10 7.64 4.16 3.63
CA TYR A 10 7.56 2.78 3.21
C TYR A 10 8.95 2.17 3.03
N SER A 11 9.02 0.84 3.10
CA SER A 11 10.22 0.07 2.75
C SER A 11 9.84 -1.09 1.84
N ILE A 12 10.69 -1.41 0.87
CA ILE A 12 10.45 -2.50 -0.08
C ILE A 12 11.35 -3.68 0.27
N GLN A 13 10.79 -4.88 0.26
CA GLN A 13 11.54 -6.13 0.30
C GLN A 13 11.16 -6.96 -0.93
N ILE A 14 12.13 -7.19 -1.80
CA ILE A 14 11.96 -8.06 -2.97
C ILE A 14 12.46 -9.46 -2.60
N VAL A 15 11.66 -10.49 -2.92
CA VAL A 15 11.96 -11.87 -2.55
C VAL A 15 11.82 -12.80 -3.75
N SER A 16 12.71 -13.79 -3.85
CA SER A 16 12.68 -14.81 -4.90
C SER A 16 12.10 -16.12 -4.36
N ASN A 17 11.11 -16.68 -5.05
CA ASN A 17 10.54 -18.01 -4.77
C ASN A 17 9.98 -18.17 -3.33
N TYR A 18 9.30 -17.14 -2.82
CA TYR A 18 8.69 -17.17 -1.49
C TYR A 18 7.25 -17.70 -1.57
N SER A 19 6.98 -18.80 -0.87
CA SER A 19 5.68 -19.48 -0.83
C SER A 19 4.87 -19.24 0.45
N GLY A 20 5.37 -18.43 1.38
CA GLY A 20 4.65 -18.06 2.61
C GLY A 20 3.63 -16.92 2.40
N GLY A 21 2.82 -16.62 3.43
CA GLY A 21 2.10 -15.35 3.56
C GLY A 21 1.01 -15.02 2.52
N GLY A 22 0.60 -15.99 1.70
CA GLY A 22 -0.33 -15.80 0.57
C GLY A 22 0.01 -16.67 -0.63
N GLY A 23 1.25 -17.17 -0.70
CA GLY A 23 1.76 -17.98 -1.81
C GLY A 23 2.20 -17.11 -2.99
N TYR A 24 3.29 -17.51 -3.66
CA TYR A 24 3.81 -16.86 -4.87
C TYR A 24 4.08 -15.35 -4.73
N GLN A 25 4.53 -14.92 -3.56
CA GLN A 25 4.91 -13.54 -3.30
C GLN A 25 6.29 -13.25 -3.88
N MET A 26 6.39 -12.11 -4.56
CA MET A 26 7.60 -11.60 -5.17
C MET A 26 8.17 -10.39 -4.42
N GLY A 27 7.37 -9.79 -3.55
CA GLY A 27 7.82 -8.73 -2.68
C GLY A 27 6.77 -8.24 -1.71
N PHE A 28 7.24 -7.36 -0.83
CA PHE A 28 6.46 -6.65 0.17
C PHE A 28 6.78 -5.17 0.08
N VAL A 29 5.74 -4.33 0.13
CA VAL A 29 5.87 -2.91 0.42
C VAL A 29 5.34 -2.71 1.83
N TYR A 30 6.23 -2.59 2.81
CA TYR A 30 5.87 -2.31 4.19
C TYR A 30 5.55 -0.83 4.35
N LEU A 31 4.46 -0.53 5.05
CA LEU A 31 3.91 0.81 5.18
C LEU A 31 3.93 1.24 6.65
N TYR A 32 4.35 2.48 6.88
CA TYR A 32 4.47 3.07 8.20
C TYR A 32 3.78 4.44 8.23
N GLY A 33 3.06 4.70 9.32
CA GLY A 33 2.45 5.99 9.62
C GLY A 33 3.38 6.87 10.44
N GLU A 34 2.78 7.81 11.17
CA GLU A 34 3.48 8.70 12.10
C GLU A 34 4.30 7.89 13.14
N ASP A 35 5.44 8.45 13.56
CA ASP A 35 6.37 7.84 14.51
C ASP A 35 6.82 6.41 14.13
N LEU A 36 6.87 6.11 12.84
CA LEU A 36 7.20 4.78 12.30
C LEU A 36 6.23 3.68 12.79
N ASN A 37 4.99 4.04 13.14
CA ASN A 37 3.97 3.07 13.50
C ASN A 37 3.67 2.14 12.31
N TYR A 38 3.82 0.84 12.51
CA TYR A 38 3.64 -0.14 11.45
C TYR A 38 2.17 -0.32 11.07
N LEU A 39 1.82 0.04 9.83
CA LEU A 39 0.45 -0.04 9.32
C LEU A 39 0.16 -1.39 8.66
N GLY A 40 1.19 -2.10 8.21
CA GLY A 40 1.07 -3.35 7.50
C GLY A 40 1.87 -3.40 6.22
N TYR A 41 1.44 -4.24 5.28
CA TYR A 41 2.17 -4.41 4.01
C TYR A 41 1.24 -4.58 2.82
N LEU A 42 1.75 -4.19 1.65
CA LEU A 42 1.25 -4.58 0.34
C LEU A 42 2.06 -5.78 -0.15
N GLY A 43 1.41 -6.95 -0.23
CA GLY A 43 2.00 -8.18 -0.71
C GLY A 43 1.87 -8.25 -2.22
N ILE A 44 2.99 -8.35 -2.91
CA ILE A 44 3.04 -8.38 -4.37
C ILE A 44 3.04 -9.83 -4.83
N ILE A 45 1.92 -10.25 -5.41
CA ILE A 45 1.67 -11.60 -5.89
C ILE A 45 2.04 -11.69 -7.37
N LYS A 46 2.68 -12.78 -7.76
CA LYS A 46 3.00 -13.05 -9.17
C LYS A 46 1.75 -13.00 -10.07
N ASP A 47 1.88 -12.49 -11.29
CA ASP A 47 0.78 -12.45 -12.25
C ASP A 47 0.23 -13.87 -12.53
N GLY A 48 -1.08 -13.94 -12.77
CA GLY A 48 -1.80 -15.18 -13.05
C GLY A 48 -2.05 -16.08 -11.83
N GLN A 49 -1.58 -15.71 -10.65
CA GLN A 49 -1.95 -16.36 -9.39
C GLN A 49 -3.19 -15.70 -8.78
N SER A 50 -3.97 -16.40 -7.96
CA SER A 50 -5.10 -15.78 -7.26
C SER A 50 -4.62 -14.89 -6.12
N LEU A 51 -5.20 -13.69 -5.98
CA LEU A 51 -4.95 -12.85 -4.81
C LEU A 51 -5.58 -13.45 -3.55
N PRO A 52 -4.86 -13.49 -2.42
CA PRO A 52 -5.47 -13.74 -1.13
C PRO A 52 -6.46 -12.64 -0.75
N GLN A 53 -7.42 -12.96 0.13
CA GLN A 53 -8.29 -11.94 0.71
C GLN A 53 -7.47 -10.99 1.59
N ASN A 54 -7.71 -9.68 1.48
CA ASN A 54 -7.08 -8.69 2.35
C ASN A 54 -7.50 -8.92 3.81
N LYS A 55 -6.56 -8.65 4.74
CA LYS A 55 -6.76 -8.91 6.17
C LYS A 55 -6.52 -7.63 6.98
N LEU A 56 -7.42 -7.40 7.92
CA LEU A 56 -7.24 -6.47 9.02
C LEU A 56 -7.11 -7.28 10.29
N HIS A 57 -5.98 -7.17 10.96
CA HIS A 57 -5.69 -7.85 12.22
C HIS A 57 -6.28 -7.07 13.40
N SER A 58 -6.44 -7.74 14.55
CA SER A 58 -7.03 -7.12 15.74
C SER A 58 -6.19 -5.95 16.31
N ASN A 59 -4.90 -5.89 15.98
CA ASN A 59 -3.99 -4.80 16.33
C ASN A 59 -3.98 -3.65 15.31
N GLY A 60 -4.87 -3.67 14.31
CA GLY A 60 -4.96 -2.62 13.29
C GLY A 60 -4.04 -2.79 12.07
N VAL A 61 -3.15 -3.78 12.08
CA VAL A 61 -2.26 -4.08 10.95
C VAL A 61 -3.07 -4.58 9.75
N MET A 62 -2.75 -4.06 8.56
CA MET A 62 -3.43 -4.39 7.30
C MET A 62 -2.50 -5.12 6.34
N ASN A 63 -2.89 -6.32 5.91
CA ASN A 63 -2.20 -7.07 4.86
C ASN A 63 -3.05 -7.02 3.61
N ILE A 64 -2.56 -6.34 2.59
CA ILE A 64 -3.28 -6.07 1.34
C ILE A 64 -2.50 -6.68 0.19
N TYR A 65 -3.18 -7.21 -0.83
CA TYR A 65 -2.52 -7.94 -1.90
C TYR A 65 -2.83 -7.32 -3.27
N PHE A 66 -1.79 -7.17 -4.07
CA PHE A 66 -1.83 -6.72 -5.46
C PHE A 66 -1.00 -7.67 -6.32
N HIS A 67 -1.22 -7.64 -7.63
CA HIS A 67 -0.37 -8.32 -8.59
C HIS A 67 0.90 -7.52 -8.90
N GLU A 68 1.86 -8.18 -9.55
CA GLU A 68 3.17 -7.59 -9.86
C GLU A 68 3.08 -6.45 -10.89
N ASN A 69 2.14 -6.53 -11.83
CA ASN A 69 1.90 -5.48 -12.81
C ASN A 69 1.48 -4.13 -12.18
N GLU A 70 0.90 -4.12 -10.97
CA GLU A 70 0.52 -2.89 -10.27
C GLU A 70 1.65 -2.29 -9.42
N LEU A 71 2.75 -3.01 -9.21
CA LEU A 71 3.84 -2.56 -8.33
C LEU A 71 4.40 -1.20 -8.76
N GLN A 72 4.62 -0.99 -10.06
CA GLN A 72 5.16 0.27 -10.55
C GLN A 72 4.23 1.45 -10.23
N THR A 73 2.93 1.29 -10.48
CA THR A 73 1.93 2.30 -10.15
C THR A 73 1.87 2.59 -8.66
N ILE A 74 1.93 1.55 -7.80
CA ILE A 74 1.97 1.70 -6.34
C ILE A 74 3.18 2.53 -5.91
N LEU A 75 4.37 2.20 -6.43
CA LEU A 75 5.60 2.92 -6.08
C LEU A 75 5.58 4.36 -6.59
N ASP A 76 5.02 4.61 -7.77
CA ASP A 76 4.89 5.96 -8.30
C ASP A 76 3.92 6.80 -7.46
N THR A 77 2.79 6.23 -7.02
CA THR A 77 1.88 6.89 -6.09
C THR A 77 2.58 7.23 -4.77
N LEU A 78 3.29 6.28 -4.17
CA LEU A 78 3.99 6.49 -2.89
C LEU A 78 5.16 7.48 -2.97
N ARG A 79 5.78 7.67 -4.15
CA ARG A 79 6.91 8.58 -4.34
C ARG A 79 6.51 9.99 -4.73
N ASN A 80 5.45 10.12 -5.52
CA ASN A 80 5.14 11.37 -6.22
C ASN A 80 3.96 12.14 -5.60
N GLU A 81 3.14 11.49 -4.78
CA GLU A 81 1.99 12.14 -4.14
C GLU A 81 2.36 12.64 -2.75
N LEU A 82 1.90 13.85 -2.42
CA LEU A 82 2.20 14.51 -1.14
C LEU A 82 1.58 13.79 0.05
N GLU A 83 0.39 13.22 -0.14
CA GLU A 83 -0.37 12.54 0.89
C GLU A 83 -1.03 11.29 0.31
N VAL A 84 -0.58 10.13 0.78
CA VAL A 84 -1.16 8.84 0.44
C VAL A 84 -1.79 8.25 1.71
N THR A 85 -3.03 7.79 1.59
CA THR A 85 -3.77 7.13 2.66
C THR A 85 -4.03 5.68 2.28
N LEU A 86 -3.83 4.78 3.24
CA LEU A 86 -4.23 3.40 3.16
C LEU A 86 -5.64 3.25 3.74
N GLU A 87 -6.58 2.76 2.92
CA GLU A 87 -7.96 2.54 3.33
C GLU A 87 -8.32 1.06 3.32
N PHE A 88 -9.09 0.63 4.31
CA PHE A 88 -9.58 -0.75 4.42
C PHE A 88 -11.04 -0.78 4.82
N ASN A 89 -11.86 -1.49 4.05
CA ASN A 89 -13.25 -1.75 4.41
C ASN A 89 -13.38 -3.05 5.20
N SER A 90 -13.70 -2.93 6.49
CA SER A 90 -13.78 -4.08 7.40
C SER A 90 -14.89 -5.08 7.04
N SER A 91 -15.90 -4.66 6.28
CA SER A 91 -17.06 -5.48 5.92
C SER A 91 -16.83 -6.24 4.61
N SER A 92 -16.46 -5.54 3.54
CA SER A 92 -16.25 -6.11 2.20
C SER A 92 -14.82 -6.61 1.96
N LYS A 93 -13.88 -6.28 2.83
CA LYS A 93 -12.45 -6.63 2.74
C LYS A 93 -11.73 -6.07 1.50
N TRP A 94 -12.30 -5.08 0.81
CA TRP A 94 -11.53 -4.30 -0.17
C TRP A 94 -10.63 -3.29 0.55
N ALA A 95 -9.53 -2.91 -0.10
CA ALA A 95 -8.61 -1.89 0.36
C ALA A 95 -8.15 -1.02 -0.82
N SER A 96 -7.68 0.19 -0.55
CA SER A 96 -7.18 1.12 -1.57
C SER A 96 -6.03 1.95 -1.04
N LEU A 97 -5.24 2.46 -1.98
CA LEU A 97 -4.39 3.63 -1.78
C LEU A 97 -5.16 4.82 -2.34
N SER A 98 -5.39 5.84 -1.52
CA SER A 98 -6.05 7.08 -1.93
C SER A 98 -5.08 8.25 -1.78
N THR A 99 -5.26 9.24 -2.64
CA THR A 99 -4.42 10.45 -2.69
C THR A 99 -5.33 11.66 -2.53
N ASN A 100 -5.00 12.58 -1.62
CA ASN A 100 -5.70 13.85 -1.52
C ASN A 100 -4.97 14.88 -2.38
N LYS A 101 -5.62 15.35 -3.46
CA LYS A 101 -5.06 16.39 -4.31
C LYS A 101 -5.14 17.75 -3.60
N GLN A 102 -4.23 18.02 -2.67
CA GLN A 102 -3.88 19.42 -2.41
C GLN A 102 -3.09 19.89 -3.62
N LEU A 103 -3.65 20.87 -4.36
CA LEU A 103 -2.92 21.57 -5.40
C LEU A 103 -1.60 22.04 -4.79
N ALA A 104 -0.48 21.41 -5.16
CA ALA A 104 0.83 21.98 -4.92
C ALA A 104 0.76 23.41 -5.46
N GLY A 105 0.86 24.39 -4.57
CA GLY A 105 0.69 25.79 -4.91
C GLY A 105 1.53 26.09 -6.15
N LYS A 106 0.89 26.63 -7.20
CA LYS A 106 1.59 27.29 -8.30
C LYS A 106 2.30 28.51 -7.74
N GLY A 107 3.46 28.26 -7.15
CA GLY A 107 4.42 29.23 -6.67
C GLY A 107 5.67 29.21 -7.51
N GLU A 108 5.58 28.97 -8.82
CA GLU A 108 6.69 29.20 -9.74
C GLU A 108 6.19 29.80 -11.06
N LEU A 109 6.69 31.02 -11.31
CA LEU A 109 6.92 31.69 -12.59
C LEU A 109 5.72 32.27 -13.36
N ALA A 110 5.42 33.53 -13.06
CA ALA A 110 5.22 34.53 -14.11
C ALA A 110 6.08 35.75 -13.76
N ALA A 111 7.24 35.83 -14.42
CA ALA A 111 8.01 37.06 -14.60
C ALA A 111 7.46 37.80 -15.82
#